data_AF-A0AAV0XBH1-F1
#
_entry.id   AF-A0AAV0XBH1-F1
#
_cell.length_a   1.000
_cell.length_b   1.000
_cell.length_c   1.000
_cell.angle_alpha   90.00
_cell.angle_beta   90.00
_cell.angle_gamma   90.00
#
_symmetry.space_group_name_H-M   'P 1'
#
loop_
_entity.id
_entity.type
_entity.pdbx_description
1 polymer ?
#
loop_
_entity_poly.entity_id
_entity_poly.type
_entity_poly.pdbx_seq_one_letter_code
_entity_poly.pdbx_strand_id
1 'polypeptide(L)'
;MTTSKAKSFVLSICDTDFIFALTCLSYVLERTLPLSKILQSSTIDLKNASEIVQCTIIVLQSNRTNCISEFAKLYSEVQQLASGLDIDLKIPRINKKQTHRENYNSQSIDEYYCISMFIPLLDSIIEDLKRRFTLPSMEAYDLSLFIPTTFLQQKMYCTSEYQDRVSNVSKRFSSIEPNILHGKTILGELEIWCQKWKIIAEEGIEKCPDNAIEAFSSCNAKVFPNIKSFLQILSTMPVGVASAERSFSTLRRMKTWLRSGMGETRLTGLCLLHVHREVNVNELIQSVIERFANKKQRRLDFVL
;
A
#
# COMPACT_ATOMS: atom_id res chain seq x y z
N MET A 1 -10.64 -17.14 25.28
CA MET A 1 -11.54 -17.49 24.15
C MET A 1 -12.59 -18.46 24.66
N THR A 2 -13.87 -18.31 24.34
CA THR A 2 -14.89 -19.31 24.74
C THR A 2 -14.74 -20.57 23.89
N THR A 3 -15.06 -21.74 24.42
CA THR A 3 -15.01 -23.03 23.70
C THR A 3 -15.82 -22.98 22.40
N SER A 4 -16.93 -22.25 22.39
CA SER A 4 -17.74 -22.01 21.19
C SER A 4 -17.00 -21.24 20.09
N LYS A 5 -16.22 -20.20 20.45
CA LYS A 5 -15.42 -19.43 19.50
C LYS A 5 -14.27 -20.26 18.93
N ALA A 6 -13.60 -21.05 19.77
CA ALA A 6 -12.55 -21.96 19.32
C ALA A 6 -13.08 -22.97 18.30
N LYS A 7 -14.21 -23.62 18.61
CA LYS A 7 -14.86 -24.57 17.71
C LYS A 7 -15.30 -23.92 16.41
N SER A 8 -15.83 -22.69 16.46
CA SER A 8 -16.19 -21.93 15.27
C SER A 8 -15.00 -21.65 14.35
N PHE A 9 -13.84 -21.27 14.90
CA PHE A 9 -12.66 -21.02 14.07
C PHE A 9 -12.09 -22.29 13.45
N VAL A 10 -12.08 -23.40 14.19
CA VAL A 10 -11.66 -24.70 13.65
C VAL A 10 -12.55 -25.08 12.47
N LEU A 11 -13.87 -24.95 12.60
CA LEU A 11 -14.79 -25.22 11.49
C LEU A 11 -14.57 -24.31 10.28
N SER A 12 -14.20 -23.04 10.49
CA SER A 12 -13.90 -22.11 9.40
C SER A 12 -12.57 -22.40 8.70
N ILE A 13 -11.55 -22.83 9.43
CA ILE A 13 -10.22 -23.14 8.89
C ILE A 13 -10.19 -24.51 8.21
N CYS A 14 -11.01 -25.45 8.68
CA CYS A 14 -11.16 -26.78 8.08
C CYS A 14 -12.21 -26.83 6.95
N ASP A 15 -12.68 -25.67 6.47
CA ASP A 15 -13.62 -25.62 5.36
C ASP A 15 -12.91 -25.76 4.01
N THR A 16 -13.55 -26.46 3.06
CA THR A 16 -12.97 -26.69 1.73
C THR A 16 -12.65 -25.38 1.02
N ASP A 17 -13.58 -24.40 1.04
CA ASP A 17 -13.39 -23.08 0.42
C ASP A 17 -12.16 -22.37 1.04
N PHE A 18 -11.95 -22.52 2.35
CA PHE A 18 -10.81 -21.91 3.04
C PHE A 18 -9.48 -22.52 2.61
N ILE A 19 -9.39 -23.86 2.54
CA ILE A 19 -8.15 -24.54 2.16
C ILE A 19 -7.75 -24.16 0.73
N PHE A 20 -8.70 -24.20 -0.22
CA PHE A 20 -8.44 -23.77 -1.60
C PHE A 20 -8.06 -22.29 -1.67
N ALA A 21 -8.75 -21.41 -0.93
CA ALA A 21 -8.43 -19.99 -0.92
C ALA A 21 -7.01 -19.74 -0.38
N LEU A 22 -6.63 -20.43 0.70
CA LEU A 22 -5.31 -20.32 1.30
C LEU A 22 -4.21 -20.80 0.35
N THR A 23 -4.38 -21.97 -0.28
CA THR A 23 -3.38 -22.52 -1.20
C THR A 23 -3.27 -21.71 -2.48
N CYS A 24 -4.40 -21.31 -3.08
CA CYS A 24 -4.41 -20.41 -4.25
C CYS A 24 -3.73 -19.07 -3.94
N LEU A 25 -4.03 -18.49 -2.78
CA LEU A 25 -3.42 -17.23 -2.38
C LEU A 25 -1.93 -17.39 -2.12
N SER A 26 -1.52 -18.44 -1.42
CA SER A 26 -0.10 -18.76 -1.17
C SER A 26 0.67 -18.89 -2.48
N TYR A 27 0.10 -19.60 -3.45
CA TYR A 27 0.68 -19.77 -4.79
C TYR A 27 0.96 -18.44 -5.49
N VAL A 28 0.03 -17.49 -5.43
CA VAL A 28 0.22 -16.16 -6.05
C VAL A 28 1.17 -15.28 -5.22
N LEU A 29 1.08 -15.34 -3.89
CA LEU A 29 1.95 -14.58 -3.00
C LEU A 29 3.43 -14.98 -3.14
N GLU A 30 3.72 -16.26 -3.30
CA GLU A 30 5.07 -16.75 -3.56
C GLU A 30 5.68 -16.09 -4.82
N ARG A 31 4.90 -16.01 -5.90
CA ARG A 31 5.33 -15.44 -7.18
C ARG A 31 5.44 -13.92 -7.16
N THR A 32 4.64 -13.26 -6.33
CA THR A 32 4.67 -11.80 -6.16
C THR A 32 5.62 -11.34 -5.05
N LEU A 33 6.19 -12.26 -4.26
CA LEU A 33 7.10 -11.95 -3.17
C LEU A 33 8.34 -11.15 -3.61
N PRO A 34 9.03 -11.46 -4.73
CA PRO A 34 10.17 -10.67 -5.18
C PRO A 34 9.77 -9.22 -5.48
N LEU A 35 8.63 -9.03 -6.15
CA LEU A 35 8.08 -7.70 -6.42
C LEU A 35 7.76 -6.95 -5.12
N SER A 36 7.12 -7.62 -4.16
CA SER A 36 6.81 -7.03 -2.85
C SER A 36 8.06 -6.57 -2.11
N LYS A 37 9.17 -7.33 -2.16
CA LYS A 37 10.43 -6.94 -1.52
C LYS A 37 11.05 -5.71 -2.18
N ILE A 38 10.99 -5.60 -3.50
CA ILE A 38 11.53 -4.46 -4.23
C ILE A 38 10.71 -3.20 -3.95
N LEU A 39 9.39 -3.29 -3.97
CA LEU A 39 8.50 -2.15 -3.71
C LEU A 39 8.58 -1.63 -2.26
N GLN A 40 9.02 -2.47 -1.32
CA GLN A 40 9.22 -2.11 0.08
C GLN A 40 10.66 -1.68 0.39
N SER A 41 11.58 -1.79 -0.58
CA SER A 41 12.96 -1.34 -0.42
C SER A 41 12.99 0.17 -0.22
N SER A 42 13.86 0.65 0.68
CA SER A 42 14.12 2.09 0.87
C SER A 42 14.78 2.72 -0.35
N THR A 43 15.42 1.91 -1.20
CA THR A 43 16.20 2.32 -2.37
C THR A 43 15.60 1.62 -3.58
N ILE A 44 14.48 2.14 -4.09
CA ILE A 44 13.82 1.57 -5.27
C ILE A 44 14.58 2.04 -6.51
N ASP A 45 15.35 1.14 -7.12
CA ASP A 45 15.77 1.32 -8.51
C ASP A 45 14.57 1.06 -9.41
N LEU A 46 14.08 2.11 -10.07
CA LEU A 46 12.84 2.05 -10.84
C LEU A 46 12.94 1.26 -12.11
N LYS A 47 14.13 1.17 -12.69
CA LYS A 47 14.35 0.33 -13.87
C LYS A 47 14.19 -1.13 -13.49
N ASN A 48 14.86 -1.53 -12.41
CA ASN A 48 14.75 -2.87 -11.85
C ASN A 48 13.31 -3.17 -11.36
N ALA A 49 12.66 -2.22 -10.67
CA ALA A 49 11.28 -2.39 -10.23
C ALA A 49 10.30 -2.56 -11.41
N SER A 50 10.45 -1.75 -12.46
CA SER A 50 9.65 -1.86 -13.69
C SER A 50 9.85 -3.22 -14.36
N GLU A 51 11.10 -3.65 -14.50
CA GLU A 51 11.43 -4.95 -15.06
C GLU A 51 10.79 -6.10 -14.28
N ILE A 52 10.92 -6.09 -12.94
CA ILE A 52 10.31 -7.12 -12.10
C ILE A 52 8.79 -7.08 -12.12
N VAL A 53 8.15 -5.90 -12.21
CA VAL A 53 6.70 -5.80 -12.45
C VAL A 53 6.33 -6.52 -13.74
N GLN A 54 7.02 -6.23 -14.84
CA GLN A 54 6.73 -6.85 -16.14
C GLN A 54 6.96 -8.36 -16.11
N CYS A 55 8.07 -8.83 -15.55
CA CYS A 55 8.34 -10.25 -15.36
C CYS A 55 7.25 -10.92 -14.52
N THR A 56 6.80 -10.28 -13.43
CA THR A 56 5.72 -10.81 -12.58
C THR A 56 4.42 -10.95 -13.36
N ILE A 57 4.05 -9.93 -14.15
CA ILE A 57 2.85 -9.98 -15.00
C ILE A 57 2.96 -11.11 -16.02
N ILE A 58 4.10 -11.26 -16.70
CA ILE A 58 4.33 -12.33 -17.68
C ILE A 58 4.21 -13.71 -17.05
N VAL A 59 4.81 -13.92 -15.87
CA VAL A 59 4.71 -15.19 -15.13
C VAL A 59 3.27 -15.49 -14.75
N LEU A 60 2.52 -14.51 -14.22
CA LEU A 60 1.11 -14.72 -13.86
C LEU A 60 0.24 -14.98 -15.10
N GLN A 61 0.51 -14.31 -16.22
CA GLN A 61 -0.16 -14.57 -17.50
C GLN A 61 0.13 -15.98 -18.02
N SER A 62 1.38 -16.45 -17.91
CA SER A 62 1.74 -17.83 -18.26
C SER A 62 1.01 -18.85 -17.38
N ASN A 63 0.92 -18.60 -16.07
CA ASN A 63 0.14 -19.45 -15.17
C ASN A 63 -1.34 -19.44 -15.52
N ARG A 64 -1.86 -18.30 -15.98
CA ARG A 64 -3.25 -18.16 -16.42
C ARG A 64 -3.54 -18.92 -17.71
N THR A 65 -2.61 -18.92 -18.67
CA THR A 65 -2.74 -19.72 -19.91
C THR A 65 -2.59 -21.21 -19.64
N ASN A 66 -1.72 -21.59 -18.71
CA ASN A 66 -1.47 -22.98 -18.31
C ASN A 66 -2.24 -23.37 -17.05
N CYS A 67 -3.40 -22.74 -16.80
CA CYS A 67 -4.10 -22.84 -15.51
C CYS A 67 -4.47 -24.27 -15.13
N ILE A 68 -4.84 -25.13 -16.09
CA ILE A 68 -5.21 -26.52 -15.84
C ILE A 68 -4.01 -27.30 -15.25
N SER A 69 -2.83 -27.19 -15.88
CA SER A 69 -1.65 -27.94 -15.43
C SER A 69 -1.07 -27.40 -14.13
N GLU A 70 -1.08 -26.08 -13.93
CA GLU A 70 -0.63 -25.48 -12.67
C GLU A 70 -1.59 -25.79 -11.52
N PHE A 71 -2.89 -25.73 -11.76
CA PHE A 71 -3.90 -26.06 -10.75
C PHE A 71 -3.88 -27.53 -10.36
N ALA A 72 -3.53 -28.45 -11.28
CA ALA A 72 -3.36 -29.87 -10.95
C ALA A 72 -2.29 -30.11 -9.87
N LYS A 73 -1.17 -29.36 -9.91
CA LYS A 73 -0.13 -29.43 -8.87
C LYS A 73 -0.65 -28.90 -7.53
N LEU A 74 -1.34 -27.77 -7.59
CA LEU A 74 -1.95 -27.10 -6.43
C LEU A 74 -3.04 -27.98 -5.78
N TYR A 75 -3.82 -28.70 -6.59
CA TYR A 75 -4.84 -29.64 -6.12
C TYR A 75 -4.21 -30.83 -5.38
N SER A 76 -3.08 -31.36 -5.86
CA SER A 76 -2.33 -32.42 -5.15
C SER A 76 -1.88 -31.97 -3.76
N GLU A 77 -1.39 -30.72 -3.62
CA GLU A 77 -1.05 -30.13 -2.33
C GLU A 77 -2.27 -30.00 -1.41
N VAL A 78 -3.42 -29.57 -1.96
CA VAL A 78 -4.69 -29.50 -1.21
C VAL A 78 -5.12 -30.88 -0.72
N GLN A 79 -4.99 -31.93 -1.53
CA GLN A 79 -5.32 -33.30 -1.13
C GLN A 79 -4.42 -33.79 0.02
N GLN A 80 -3.12 -33.51 -0.03
CA GLN A 80 -2.19 -33.84 1.04
C GLN A 80 -2.53 -33.09 2.34
N LEU A 81 -2.83 -31.79 2.26
CA LEU A 81 -3.25 -31.01 3.42
C LEU A 81 -4.57 -31.49 4.02
N ALA A 82 -5.56 -31.80 3.17
CA ALA A 82 -6.86 -32.28 3.60
C ALA A 82 -6.78 -33.64 4.30
N SER A 83 -6.01 -34.58 3.74
CA SER A 83 -5.78 -35.90 4.37
C SER A 83 -5.07 -35.80 5.72
N GLY A 84 -4.08 -34.89 5.85
CA GLY A 84 -3.40 -34.66 7.12
C GLY A 84 -4.28 -34.04 8.22
N LEU A 85 -5.38 -33.40 7.82
CA LEU A 85 -6.36 -32.77 8.72
C LEU A 85 -7.67 -33.55 8.86
N ASP A 86 -7.79 -34.72 8.21
CA ASP A 86 -9.00 -35.53 8.15
C ASP A 86 -10.23 -34.76 7.61
N ILE A 87 -10.02 -34.01 6.52
CA ILE A 87 -11.03 -33.15 5.88
C ILE A 87 -11.50 -33.77 4.58
N ASP A 88 -12.82 -33.95 4.44
CA ASP A 88 -13.45 -34.40 3.21
C ASP A 88 -13.69 -33.22 2.25
N LEU A 89 -12.96 -33.23 1.12
CA LEU A 89 -13.05 -32.20 0.10
C LEU A 89 -14.38 -32.33 -0.65
N LYS A 90 -15.13 -31.23 -0.74
CA LYS A 90 -16.44 -31.21 -1.38
C LYS A 90 -16.69 -29.91 -2.13
N ILE A 91 -17.47 -30.02 -3.21
CA ILE A 91 -18.01 -28.85 -3.92
C ILE A 91 -19.07 -28.20 -3.01
N PRO A 92 -19.06 -26.86 -2.86
CA PRO A 92 -20.12 -26.15 -2.15
C PRO A 92 -21.50 -26.46 -2.72
N ARG A 93 -22.53 -26.36 -1.88
CA ARG A 93 -23.90 -26.61 -2.33
C ARG A 93 -24.32 -25.61 -3.42
N ILE A 94 -24.62 -26.12 -4.61
CA ILE A 94 -25.14 -25.36 -5.76
C ILE A 94 -26.67 -25.33 -5.66
N ASN A 95 -27.28 -24.14 -5.64
CA ASN A 95 -28.74 -23.96 -5.64
C ASN A 95 -29.21 -23.48 -7.02
N LYS A 96 -30.31 -24.02 -7.54
CA LYS A 96 -30.86 -23.68 -8.88
C LYS A 96 -31.17 -22.19 -9.09
N LYS A 97 -31.44 -21.45 -8.01
CA LYS A 97 -31.61 -19.99 -8.01
C LYS A 97 -30.60 -19.39 -7.03
N GLN A 98 -29.47 -18.92 -7.54
CA GLN A 98 -28.52 -18.07 -6.80
C GLN A 98 -28.54 -16.67 -7.42
N THR A 99 -28.63 -15.65 -6.58
CA THR A 99 -28.60 -14.22 -6.99
C THR A 99 -27.20 -13.61 -6.88
N HIS A 100 -26.30 -14.20 -6.11
CA HIS A 100 -25.01 -13.59 -5.75
C HIS A 100 -23.76 -14.45 -6.05
N ARG A 101 -23.92 -15.69 -6.55
CA ARG A 101 -22.80 -16.59 -6.89
C ARG A 101 -23.12 -17.28 -8.22
N GLU A 102 -22.09 -17.48 -9.04
CA GLU A 102 -22.24 -18.19 -10.31
C GLU A 102 -22.33 -19.71 -10.07
N ASN A 103 -23.26 -20.36 -10.77
CA ASN A 103 -23.39 -21.81 -10.79
C ASN A 103 -22.51 -22.36 -11.91
N TYR A 104 -21.23 -22.63 -11.60
CA TYR A 104 -20.32 -23.27 -12.55
C TYR A 104 -20.74 -24.72 -12.79
N ASN A 105 -21.01 -25.08 -14.05
CA ASN A 105 -21.20 -26.47 -14.44
C ASN A 105 -19.82 -27.16 -14.42
N SER A 106 -19.53 -27.86 -13.32
CA SER A 106 -18.28 -28.61 -13.14
C SER A 106 -18.61 -30.05 -12.75
N GLN A 107 -17.81 -30.99 -13.24
CA GLN A 107 -18.00 -32.42 -12.97
C GLN A 107 -17.11 -32.91 -11.82
N SER A 108 -16.06 -32.15 -11.49
CA SER A 108 -15.08 -32.51 -10.47
C SER A 108 -14.72 -31.32 -9.56
N ILE A 109 -14.18 -31.65 -8.38
CA ILE A 109 -13.77 -30.65 -7.37
C ILE A 109 -12.67 -29.74 -7.93
N ASP A 110 -11.70 -30.32 -8.63
CA ASP A 110 -10.58 -29.58 -9.21
C ASP A 110 -11.05 -28.59 -10.29
N GLU A 111 -11.95 -29.01 -11.18
CA GLU A 111 -12.52 -28.12 -12.21
C GLU A 111 -13.29 -26.96 -11.58
N TYR A 112 -14.11 -27.25 -10.55
CA TYR A 112 -14.90 -26.24 -9.85
C TYR A 112 -14.01 -25.12 -9.28
N TYR A 113 -12.99 -25.47 -8.49
CA TYR A 113 -12.14 -24.47 -7.83
C TYR A 113 -11.15 -23.79 -8.79
N CYS A 114 -10.75 -24.46 -9.87
CA CYS A 114 -9.96 -23.83 -10.93
C CYS A 114 -10.74 -22.66 -11.57
N ILE A 115 -12.01 -22.89 -11.95
CA ILE A 115 -12.86 -21.90 -12.61
C ILE A 115 -13.36 -20.84 -11.63
N SER A 116 -13.81 -21.24 -10.44
CA SER A 116 -14.47 -20.34 -9.50
C SER A 116 -13.52 -19.50 -8.65
N MET A 117 -12.25 -19.91 -8.52
CA MET A 117 -11.33 -19.29 -7.57
C MET A 117 -9.97 -18.98 -8.19
N PHE A 118 -9.28 -19.97 -8.75
CA PHE A 118 -7.90 -19.78 -9.23
C PHE A 118 -7.82 -18.82 -10.42
N ILE A 119 -8.67 -19.02 -11.43
CA ILE A 119 -8.74 -18.16 -12.62
C ILE A 119 -9.12 -16.71 -12.24
N PRO A 120 -10.23 -16.46 -11.50
CA PRO A 120 -10.60 -15.10 -11.09
C PRO A 120 -9.54 -14.40 -10.24
N LEU A 121 -8.86 -15.14 -9.36
CA LEU A 121 -7.78 -14.60 -8.55
C LEU A 121 -6.61 -14.11 -9.42
N LEU A 122 -6.16 -14.93 -10.37
CA LEU A 122 -5.10 -14.55 -11.30
C LEU A 122 -5.51 -13.35 -12.15
N ASP A 123 -6.71 -13.37 -12.72
CA ASP A 123 -7.22 -12.29 -13.58
C ASP A 123 -7.30 -10.97 -12.81
N SER A 124 -7.83 -10.99 -11.59
CA SER A 124 -7.92 -9.81 -10.73
C SER A 124 -6.55 -9.23 -10.40
N ILE A 125 -5.59 -10.09 -10.02
CA ILE A 125 -4.24 -9.63 -9.63
C ILE A 125 -3.47 -9.10 -10.84
N ILE A 126 -3.57 -9.76 -12.00
CA ILE A 126 -2.95 -9.30 -13.25
C ILE A 126 -3.50 -7.92 -13.63
N GLU A 127 -4.82 -7.75 -13.57
CA GLU A 127 -5.46 -6.47 -13.90
C GLU A 127 -5.08 -5.37 -12.90
N ASP A 128 -5.05 -5.68 -11.60
CA ASP A 128 -4.62 -4.74 -10.57
C ASP A 128 -3.15 -4.30 -10.76
N LEU A 129 -2.25 -5.23 -11.10
CA LEU A 129 -0.85 -4.91 -11.40
C LEU A 129 -0.74 -4.02 -12.63
N LYS A 130 -1.46 -4.33 -13.72
CA LYS A 130 -1.46 -3.51 -14.94
C LYS A 130 -2.01 -2.11 -14.70
N ARG A 131 -3.11 -2.00 -13.95
CA ARG A 131 -3.75 -0.73 -13.62
C ARG A 131 -2.87 0.13 -12.72
N ARG A 132 -2.16 -0.49 -11.76
CA ARG A 132 -1.34 0.22 -10.77
C ARG A 132 0.03 0.66 -11.32
N PHE A 133 0.66 -0.17 -12.15
CA PHE A 133 2.02 0.09 -12.66
C PHE A 133 2.00 0.53 -14.12
N THR A 134 1.15 1.51 -14.42
CA THR A 134 1.16 2.21 -15.71
C THR A 134 2.41 3.09 -15.83
N LEU A 135 2.82 3.40 -17.06
CA LEU A 135 3.98 4.27 -17.31
C LEU A 135 3.93 5.60 -16.51
N PRO A 136 2.80 6.33 -16.45
CA PRO A 136 2.72 7.54 -15.62
C PRO A 136 2.86 7.29 -14.12
N SER A 137 2.45 6.12 -13.64
CA SER A 137 2.60 5.74 -12.23
C SER A 137 4.05 5.42 -11.90
N MET A 138 4.78 4.83 -12.87
CA MET A 138 6.22 4.54 -12.75
C MET A 138 7.06 5.82 -12.75
N GLU A 139 6.72 6.80 -13.60
CA GLU A 139 7.35 8.13 -13.60
C GLU A 139 7.17 8.87 -12.26
N ALA A 140 6.06 8.66 -11.55
CA ALA A 140 5.85 9.30 -10.25
C ALA A 140 6.87 8.83 -9.20
N TYR A 141 7.38 7.61 -9.31
CA TYR A 141 8.45 7.17 -8.41
C TYR A 141 9.78 7.85 -8.73
N ASP A 142 10.00 8.44 -9.92
CA ASP A 142 11.23 9.18 -10.22
C ASP A 142 11.39 10.41 -9.30
N LEU A 143 10.33 10.82 -8.58
CA LEU A 143 10.45 11.76 -7.46
C LEU A 143 11.44 11.28 -6.38
N SER A 144 11.64 9.96 -6.22
CA SER A 144 12.63 9.38 -5.31
C SER A 144 14.08 9.72 -5.68
N LEU A 145 14.33 10.18 -6.91
CA LEU A 145 15.65 10.68 -7.34
C LEU A 145 16.07 11.93 -6.57
N PHE A 146 15.15 12.67 -5.95
CA PHE A 146 15.51 13.82 -5.10
C PHE A 146 15.99 13.42 -3.69
N ILE A 147 15.87 12.14 -3.31
CA ILE A 147 16.35 11.61 -2.03
C ILE A 147 17.88 11.43 -2.09
N PRO A 148 18.63 12.05 -1.16
CA PRO A 148 20.10 11.98 -1.10
C PRO A 148 20.73 10.60 -1.23
N THR A 149 20.24 9.60 -0.50
CA THR A 149 20.82 8.25 -0.57
C THR A 149 20.61 7.55 -1.91
N THR A 150 19.50 7.81 -2.62
CA THR A 150 19.21 7.22 -3.93
C THR A 150 20.29 7.57 -4.94
N PHE A 151 20.63 8.86 -5.07
CA PHE A 151 21.61 9.29 -6.07
C PHE A 151 23.07 9.06 -5.65
N LEU A 152 23.36 9.01 -4.34
CA LEU A 152 24.69 8.66 -3.84
C LEU A 152 25.03 7.19 -4.08
N GLN A 153 24.08 6.28 -3.86
CA GLN A 153 24.27 4.85 -4.10
C GLN A 153 24.41 4.52 -5.58
N GLN A 154 23.64 5.20 -6.43
CA GLN A 154 23.65 4.94 -7.88
C GLN A 154 24.84 5.58 -8.59
N LYS A 155 25.58 6.52 -7.97
CA LYS A 155 26.62 7.35 -8.63
C LYS A 155 26.16 7.98 -9.96
N MET A 156 24.84 8.12 -10.16
CA MET A 156 24.21 8.40 -11.46
C MET A 156 23.92 9.89 -11.70
N TYR A 157 24.17 10.78 -10.74
CA TYR A 157 23.76 12.19 -10.81
C TYR A 157 24.42 13.01 -11.94
N CYS A 158 25.48 12.47 -12.58
CA CYS A 158 26.15 13.10 -13.73
C CYS A 158 25.79 12.46 -15.09
N THR A 159 24.92 11.44 -15.13
CA THR A 159 24.57 10.75 -16.38
C THR A 159 23.45 11.49 -17.10
N SER A 160 23.50 11.55 -18.43
CA SER A 160 22.42 12.13 -19.26
C SER A 160 21.06 11.50 -18.96
N GLU A 161 21.01 10.17 -18.76
CA GLU A 161 19.79 9.43 -18.39
C GLU A 161 19.14 9.94 -17.09
N TYR A 162 19.95 10.32 -16.09
CA TYR A 162 19.45 10.85 -14.83
C TYR A 162 18.86 12.26 -15.01
N GLN A 163 19.55 13.11 -15.77
CA GLN A 163 19.06 14.45 -16.09
C GLN A 163 17.77 14.41 -16.92
N ASP A 164 17.65 13.46 -17.85
CA ASP A 164 16.45 13.25 -18.66
C ASP A 164 15.25 12.83 -17.78
N ARG A 165 15.45 11.91 -16.84
CA ARG A 165 14.41 11.50 -15.89
C ARG A 165 13.94 12.66 -15.01
N VAL A 166 14.87 13.44 -14.48
CA VAL A 166 14.54 14.64 -13.68
C VAL A 166 13.78 15.68 -14.51
N SER A 167 14.17 15.88 -15.77
CA SER A 167 13.47 16.75 -16.71
C SER A 167 12.04 16.28 -16.98
N ASN A 168 11.82 14.97 -17.11
CA ASN A 168 10.49 14.39 -17.28
C ASN A 168 9.61 14.59 -16.05
N VAL A 169 10.16 14.36 -14.84
CA VAL A 169 9.46 14.65 -13.58
C VAL A 169 9.06 16.13 -13.49
N SER A 170 9.99 17.04 -13.80
CA SER A 170 9.72 18.48 -13.79
C SER A 170 8.57 18.86 -14.72
N LYS A 171 8.57 18.33 -15.95
CA LYS A 171 7.47 18.56 -16.91
C LYS A 171 6.14 18.00 -16.39
N ARG A 172 6.14 16.80 -15.83
CA ARG A 172 4.93 16.09 -15.40
C ARG A 172 4.22 16.78 -14.24
N PHE A 173 4.97 17.18 -13.22
CA PHE A 173 4.42 17.76 -11.99
C PHE A 173 4.30 19.30 -12.05
N SER A 174 4.71 19.91 -13.15
CA SER A 174 4.63 21.36 -13.33
C SER A 174 3.22 21.95 -13.22
N SER A 175 2.19 21.19 -13.58
CA SER A 175 0.80 21.63 -13.48
C SER A 175 0.25 21.63 -12.05
N ILE A 176 0.91 20.93 -11.13
CA ILE A 176 0.44 20.72 -9.76
C ILE A 176 0.91 21.84 -8.85
N GLU A 177 2.10 22.39 -9.09
CA GLU A 177 2.67 23.39 -8.21
C GLU A 177 3.23 24.59 -9.00
N PRO A 178 2.55 25.75 -8.97
CA PRO A 178 2.89 26.91 -9.81
C PRO A 178 4.23 27.57 -9.43
N ASN A 179 4.81 27.20 -8.28
CA ASN A 179 6.09 27.72 -7.82
C ASN A 179 7.30 26.92 -8.34
N ILE A 180 7.07 25.83 -9.09
CA ILE A 180 8.15 25.04 -9.69
C ILE A 180 8.71 25.82 -10.90
N LEU A 181 9.96 26.28 -10.77
CA LEU A 181 10.74 26.85 -11.87
C LEU A 181 11.17 25.73 -12.84
N HIS A 182 10.88 25.93 -14.13
CA HIS A 182 11.08 24.92 -15.17
C HIS A 182 12.51 24.92 -15.75
N GLY A 183 12.87 23.80 -16.38
CA GLY A 183 13.99 23.75 -17.33
C GLY A 183 15.37 23.75 -16.65
N LYS A 184 16.33 24.53 -17.15
CA LYS A 184 17.73 24.49 -16.65
C LYS A 184 17.88 24.82 -15.16
N THR A 185 16.92 25.54 -14.57
CA THR A 185 16.96 25.94 -13.17
C THR A 185 16.91 24.74 -12.22
N ILE A 186 16.08 23.72 -12.52
CA ILE A 186 16.03 22.51 -11.68
C ILE A 186 17.34 21.72 -11.73
N LEU A 187 17.98 21.66 -12.91
CA LEU A 187 19.23 20.92 -13.08
C LEU A 187 20.36 21.59 -12.31
N GLY A 188 20.45 22.92 -12.35
CA GLY A 188 21.44 23.65 -11.54
C GLY A 188 21.19 23.52 -10.03
N GLU A 189 19.92 23.57 -9.61
CA GLU A 189 19.55 23.34 -8.21
C GLU A 189 19.90 21.92 -7.75
N LEU A 190 19.65 20.93 -8.61
CA LEU A 190 19.97 19.52 -8.38
C LEU A 190 21.48 19.28 -8.31
N GLU A 191 22.27 19.90 -9.18
CA GLU A 191 23.73 19.80 -9.15
C GLU A 191 24.28 20.26 -7.79
N ILE A 192 23.83 21.43 -7.32
CA ILE A 192 24.25 21.96 -6.01
C ILE A 192 23.76 21.06 -4.87
N TRP A 193 22.53 20.55 -4.96
CA TRP A 193 21.98 19.62 -3.97
C TRP A 193 22.78 18.32 -3.86
N CYS A 194 23.13 17.73 -5.01
CA CYS A 194 23.96 16.54 -5.07
C CYS A 194 25.36 16.79 -4.48
N GLN A 195 25.99 17.93 -4.83
CA GLN A 195 27.31 18.27 -4.29
C GLN A 195 27.28 18.51 -2.77
N LYS A 196 26.24 19.19 -2.25
CA LYS A 196 26.06 19.39 -0.81
C LYS A 196 26.08 18.05 -0.07
N TRP A 197 25.26 17.10 -0.49
CA TRP A 197 25.15 15.80 0.20
C TRP A 197 26.35 14.89 -0.03
N LYS A 198 27.07 15.05 -1.15
CA LYS A 198 28.35 14.37 -1.37
C LYS A 198 29.39 14.80 -0.34
N ILE A 199 29.57 16.11 -0.14
CA ILE A 199 30.52 16.65 0.84
C ILE A 199 30.16 16.16 2.25
N ILE A 200 28.88 16.27 2.63
CA ILE A 200 28.41 15.82 3.96
C ILE A 200 28.64 14.31 4.15
N ALA A 201 28.41 13.49 3.11
CA ALA A 201 28.63 12.05 3.18
C ALA A 201 30.13 11.67 3.25
N GLU A 202 31.00 12.39 2.55
CA GLU A 202 32.45 12.18 2.58
C GLU A 202 33.07 12.64 3.91
N GLU A 203 32.60 13.76 4.46
CA GLU A 203 33.09 14.33 5.72
C GLU A 203 32.45 13.67 6.96
N GLY A 204 31.38 12.90 6.79
CA GLY A 204 30.69 12.20 7.87
C GLY A 204 30.01 13.12 8.88
N ILE A 205 29.69 14.35 8.48
CA ILE A 205 29.17 15.41 9.37
C ILE A 205 27.75 15.08 9.84
N GLU A 206 26.91 14.59 8.93
CA GLU A 206 25.49 14.37 9.18
C GLU A 206 25.03 13.10 8.46
N LYS A 207 24.03 12.43 9.04
CA LYS A 207 23.40 11.28 8.41
C LYS A 207 22.67 11.73 7.14
N CYS A 208 23.00 11.10 6.02
CA CYS A 208 22.33 11.34 4.76
C CYS A 208 20.85 10.92 4.83
N PRO A 209 19.90 11.74 4.39
CA PRO A 209 18.48 11.40 4.42
C PRO A 209 18.15 10.15 3.61
N ASP A 210 17.55 9.17 4.29
CA ASP A 210 17.20 7.86 3.69
C ASP A 210 15.77 7.83 3.13
N ASN A 211 14.95 8.83 3.45
CA ASN A 211 13.54 8.88 3.09
C ASN A 211 13.11 10.31 2.71
N ALA A 212 11.94 10.40 2.05
CA ALA A 212 11.40 11.66 1.56
C ALA A 212 11.15 12.69 2.68
N ILE A 213 10.78 12.25 3.89
CA ILE A 213 10.44 13.13 5.02
C ILE A 213 11.70 13.75 5.62
N GLU A 214 12.76 12.97 5.81
CA GLU A 214 14.08 13.44 6.24
C GLU A 214 14.69 14.38 5.20
N ALA A 215 14.61 14.01 3.92
CA ALA A 215 15.11 14.82 2.82
C ALA A 215 14.35 16.15 2.75
N PHE A 216 13.02 16.12 2.91
CA PHE A 216 12.19 17.31 2.99
C PHE A 216 12.62 18.18 4.16
N SER A 217 12.75 17.63 5.37
CA SER A 217 13.11 18.38 6.58
C SER A 217 14.48 19.07 6.47
N SER A 218 15.44 18.41 5.82
CA SER A 218 16.81 18.89 5.61
C SER A 218 16.96 19.86 4.43
N CYS A 219 15.90 20.02 3.63
CA CYS A 219 15.88 20.88 2.45
C CYS A 219 15.46 22.31 2.80
N ASN A 220 16.33 23.28 2.54
CA ASN A 220 16.07 24.70 2.74
C ASN A 220 15.32 25.29 1.54
N ALA A 221 14.06 25.68 1.74
CA ALA A 221 13.18 26.20 0.69
C ALA A 221 13.71 27.48 0.00
N LYS A 222 14.58 28.28 0.64
CA LYS A 222 15.16 29.48 0.02
C LYS A 222 16.26 29.16 -0.98
N VAL A 223 16.98 28.06 -0.74
CA VAL A 223 18.13 27.64 -1.57
C VAL A 223 17.68 26.64 -2.62
N PHE A 224 16.77 25.74 -2.23
CA PHE A 224 16.29 24.63 -3.05
C PHE A 224 14.75 24.63 -3.15
N PRO A 225 14.13 25.65 -3.79
CA PRO A 225 12.67 25.76 -3.86
C PRO A 225 12.04 24.61 -4.66
N ASN A 226 12.63 24.20 -5.79
CA ASN A 226 12.05 23.16 -6.63
C ASN A 226 12.15 21.79 -5.98
N ILE A 227 13.33 21.45 -5.46
CA ILE A 227 13.57 20.17 -4.79
C ILE A 227 12.67 20.05 -3.56
N LYS A 228 12.45 21.14 -2.81
CA LYS A 228 11.52 21.15 -1.68
C LYS A 228 10.09 20.80 -2.10
N SER A 229 9.60 21.37 -3.20
CA SER A 229 8.27 21.05 -3.75
C SER A 229 8.18 19.59 -4.24
N PHE A 230 9.17 19.07 -4.97
CA PHE A 230 9.15 17.64 -5.37
C PHE A 230 9.19 16.68 -4.18
N LEU A 231 9.99 16.99 -3.15
CA LEU A 231 10.03 16.21 -1.91
C LEU A 231 8.71 16.32 -1.14
N GLN A 232 8.01 17.45 -1.22
CA GLN A 232 6.67 17.61 -0.65
C GLN A 232 5.66 16.71 -1.37
N ILE A 233 5.63 16.76 -2.70
CA ILE A 233 4.76 15.91 -3.52
C ILE A 233 5.01 14.44 -3.19
N LEU A 234 6.28 14.01 -3.17
CA LEU A 234 6.67 12.65 -2.81
C LEU A 234 6.21 12.25 -1.40
N SER A 235 6.37 13.15 -0.42
CA SER A 235 5.95 12.91 0.96
C SER A 235 4.43 12.81 1.12
N THR A 236 3.67 13.41 0.21
CA THR A 236 2.19 13.33 0.19
C THR A 236 1.66 12.16 -0.63
N MET A 237 2.50 11.51 -1.45
CA MET A 237 2.08 10.34 -2.20
C MET A 237 1.80 9.15 -1.26
N PRO A 238 0.71 8.41 -1.47
CA PRO A 238 0.43 7.18 -0.73
C PRO A 238 1.34 6.05 -1.25
N VAL A 239 2.65 6.12 -1.00
CA VAL A 239 3.63 5.14 -1.51
C VAL A 239 3.61 3.84 -0.69
N GLY A 240 3.04 3.83 0.51
CA GLY A 240 2.92 2.62 1.33
C GLY A 240 1.77 2.70 2.33
N VAL A 241 0.88 1.71 2.29
CA VAL A 241 -0.31 1.61 3.15
C VAL A 241 0.06 1.35 4.63
N ALA A 242 1.33 1.05 4.94
CA ALA A 242 1.79 0.69 6.28
C ALA A 242 1.51 1.77 7.36
N SER A 243 1.67 3.06 7.03
CA SER A 243 1.29 4.14 7.96
C SER A 243 -0.22 4.24 8.13
N ALA A 244 -0.99 3.99 7.06
CA ALA A 244 -2.45 3.93 7.13
C ALA A 244 -2.93 2.71 7.94
N GLU A 245 -2.24 1.56 7.91
CA GLU A 245 -2.53 0.38 8.72
C GLU A 245 -2.42 0.66 10.22
N ARG A 246 -1.48 1.51 10.64
CA ARG A 246 -1.41 2.00 12.03
C ARG A 246 -2.67 2.78 12.38
N SER A 247 -3.16 3.64 11.50
CA SER A 247 -4.43 4.36 11.71
C SER A 247 -5.65 3.42 11.69
N PHE A 248 -5.72 2.45 10.78
CA PHE A 248 -6.82 1.49 10.67
C PHE A 248 -6.88 0.52 11.86
N SER A 249 -5.74 0.02 12.34
CA SER A 249 -5.67 -0.81 13.56
C SER A 249 -6.13 -0.04 14.79
N THR A 250 -5.82 1.25 14.86
CA THR A 250 -6.26 2.14 15.94
C THR A 250 -7.75 2.42 15.84
N LEU A 251 -8.26 2.66 14.63
CA LEU A 251 -9.69 2.83 14.36
C LEU A 251 -10.50 1.57 14.71
N ARG A 252 -9.95 0.36 14.42
CA ARG A 252 -10.56 -0.92 14.83
C ARG A 252 -10.61 -1.09 16.34
N ARG A 253 -9.62 -0.60 17.09
CA ARG A 253 -9.65 -0.58 18.57
C ARG A 253 -10.67 0.42 19.13
N MET A 254 -10.85 1.57 18.46
CA MET A 254 -11.82 2.59 18.87
C MET A 254 -13.28 2.24 18.50
N LYS A 255 -13.47 1.57 17.36
CA LYS A 255 -14.78 1.12 16.88
C LYS A 255 -15.11 -0.27 17.42
N THR A 256 -15.43 -0.34 18.71
CA THR A 256 -15.95 -1.56 19.34
C THR A 256 -17.46 -1.71 19.10
N TRP A 257 -17.98 -2.94 19.16
CA TRP A 257 -19.41 -3.21 19.02
C TRP A 257 -20.30 -2.43 20.01
N LEU A 258 -19.79 -2.16 21.22
CA LEU A 258 -20.45 -1.33 22.24
C LEU A 258 -20.45 0.19 21.93
N ARG A 259 -19.72 0.64 20.90
CA ARG A 259 -19.61 2.04 20.45
C ARG A 259 -20.16 2.25 19.04
N SER A 260 -21.09 1.40 18.62
CA SER A 260 -21.69 1.43 17.28
C SER A 260 -22.56 2.68 17.02
N GLY A 261 -23.06 3.35 18.06
CA GLY A 261 -23.86 4.58 17.94
C GLY A 261 -23.04 5.88 17.83
N MET A 262 -21.71 5.82 17.74
CA MET A 262 -20.89 7.03 17.68
C MET A 262 -20.90 7.65 16.28
N GLY A 263 -21.31 8.91 16.17
CA GLY A 263 -21.27 9.67 14.91
C GLY A 263 -19.85 9.86 14.37
N GLU A 264 -19.73 9.97 13.05
CA GLU A 264 -18.45 10.03 12.34
C GLU A 264 -17.52 11.14 12.84
N THR A 265 -18.05 12.34 13.09
CA THR A 265 -17.26 13.48 13.58
C THR A 265 -16.55 13.17 14.90
N ARG A 266 -17.23 12.47 15.82
CA ARG A 266 -16.67 12.08 17.12
C ARG A 266 -15.64 10.96 16.96
N LEU A 267 -15.89 10.01 16.06
CA LEU A 267 -14.95 8.94 15.74
C LEU A 267 -13.64 9.51 15.18
N THR A 268 -13.73 10.38 14.19
CA THR A 268 -12.57 10.99 13.54
C THR A 268 -11.76 11.82 14.54
N GLY A 269 -12.42 12.65 15.35
CA GLY A 269 -11.73 13.45 16.38
C GLY A 269 -10.96 12.60 17.39
N LEU A 270 -11.57 11.52 17.88
CA LEU A 270 -10.90 10.59 18.81
C LEU A 270 -9.75 9.83 18.12
N CYS A 271 -9.91 9.46 16.86
CA CYS A 271 -8.86 8.79 16.10
C CYS A 271 -7.64 9.70 15.94
N LEU A 272 -7.86 10.96 15.56
CA LEU A 272 -6.79 11.95 15.40
C LEU A 272 -6.05 12.20 16.71
N LEU A 273 -6.76 12.38 17.82
CA LEU A 273 -6.15 12.54 19.15
C LEU A 273 -5.32 11.33 19.57
N HIS A 274 -5.75 10.12 19.20
CA HIS A 274 -5.04 8.89 19.57
C HIS A 274 -3.82 8.62 18.70
N VAL A 275 -3.90 8.95 17.40
CA VAL A 275 -2.79 8.78 16.45
C VAL A 275 -1.70 9.82 16.71
N HIS A 276 -2.09 11.07 16.99
CA HIS A 276 -1.18 12.20 17.19
C HIS A 276 -1.04 12.60 18.66
N ARG A 277 -0.62 11.67 19.51
CA ARG A 277 -0.45 11.94 20.96
C ARG A 277 0.68 12.92 21.25
N GLU A 278 1.63 13.02 20.32
CA GLU A 278 2.74 13.98 20.38
C GLU A 278 2.30 15.43 20.26
N VAL A 279 1.09 15.70 19.74
CA VAL A 279 0.54 17.05 19.68
C VAL A 279 0.00 17.42 21.06
N ASN A 280 0.60 18.42 21.70
CA ASN A 280 0.15 18.90 23.00
C ASN A 280 -1.20 19.62 22.85
N VAL A 281 -2.26 19.01 23.36
CA VAL A 281 -3.63 19.52 23.27
C VAL A 281 -4.06 20.30 24.51
N ASN A 282 -3.18 20.47 25.51
CA ASN A 282 -3.54 21.03 26.82
C ASN A 282 -4.10 22.46 26.72
N GLU A 283 -3.54 23.29 25.83
CA GLU A 283 -4.05 24.64 25.57
C GLU A 283 -5.44 24.61 24.91
N LEU A 284 -5.71 23.60 24.07
CA LEU A 284 -7.01 23.40 23.45
C LEU A 284 -8.07 22.94 24.47
N ILE A 285 -7.67 22.17 25.49
CA ILE A 285 -8.59 21.71 26.54
C ILE A 285 -9.19 22.91 27.26
N GLN A 286 -8.36 23.88 27.63
CA GLN A 286 -8.81 25.09 28.33
C GLN A 286 -9.79 25.90 27.47
N SER A 287 -9.47 26.13 26.20
CA SER A 287 -10.38 26.83 25.27
C SER A 287 -11.69 26.06 25.04
N VAL A 288 -11.66 24.72 25.03
CA VAL A 288 -12.87 23.89 24.94
C VAL A 288 -13.71 23.99 26.20
N ILE A 289 -13.10 24.00 27.39
CA ILE A 289 -13.79 24.18 28.68
C ILE A 289 -14.49 25.53 28.71
N GLU A 290 -13.79 26.61 28.34
CA GLU A 290 -14.36 27.96 28.30
C GLU A 290 -15.50 28.07 27.28
N ARG A 291 -15.33 27.53 26.07
CA ARG A 291 -16.38 27.47 25.06
C ARG A 291 -17.60 26.68 25.54
N PHE A 292 -17.38 25.58 26.26
CA PHE A 292 -18.46 24.77 26.82
C PHE A 292 -19.16 25.49 27.96
N ALA A 293 -18.42 26.16 28.86
CA ALA A 293 -18.97 26.97 29.94
C ALA A 293 -19.83 28.13 29.39
N ASN A 294 -19.42 28.75 28.29
CA ASN A 294 -20.12 29.87 27.65
C ASN A 294 -21.40 29.46 26.90
N LYS A 295 -21.60 28.18 26.56
CA LYS A 295 -22.90 27.69 26.05
C LYS A 295 -23.92 27.65 27.20
N LYS A 296 -24.79 28.67 27.26
CA LYS A 296 -25.82 28.86 28.29
C LYS A 296 -27.06 27.97 28.15
N GLN A 297 -27.33 27.41 26.96
CA GLN A 297 -28.43 26.44 26.74
C GLN A 297 -27.94 25.02 27.06
N ARG A 298 -28.33 24.52 28.23
CA ARG A 298 -27.86 23.22 28.78
C ARG A 298 -28.99 22.24 29.11
N ARG A 299 -30.24 22.62 28.89
CA ARG A 299 -31.40 21.76 29.11
C ARG A 299 -31.87 21.22 27.76
N LEU A 300 -32.14 19.91 27.71
CA LEU A 300 -32.92 19.33 26.63
C LEU A 300 -34.34 19.88 26.78
N ASP A 301 -34.84 20.60 25.79
CA ASP A 301 -36.24 20.98 25.72
C ASP A 301 -37.03 19.69 25.44
N PHE A 302 -37.51 19.07 26.51
CA PHE A 302 -38.51 18.03 26.39
C PHE A 302 -39.81 18.72 25.99
N VAL A 303 -40.14 18.64 24.70
CA VAL A 303 -41.48 18.97 24.22
C VAL A 303 -42.41 17.91 24.80
N LEU A 304 -43.22 18.32 25.78
CA LEU A 304 -44.32 17.52 26.33
C LEU A 304 -45.53 17.59 25.41
#